data_AF-A0A7V5FQK9-F1
#
_entry.id   AF-A0A7V5FQK9-F1
#
_cell.length_a   1.000
_cell.length_b   1.000
_cell.length_c   1.000
_cell.angle_alpha   90.00
_cell.angle_beta   90.00
_cell.angle_gamma   90.00
#
_symmetry.space_group_name_H-M   'P 1'
#
loop_
_entity.id
_entity.type
_entity.pdbx_description
1 polymer ?
#
loop_
_entity_poly.entity_id
_entity_poly.type
_entity_poly.pdbx_seq_one_letter_code
_entity_poly.pdbx_strand_id
1 'polypeptide(L)' 'MAGRALRKIQQEMNDFQIREVDILAHPLTAVKEGITMIPTLQLDGKRLSGIFVKEQQIRNFLHTGDG' A
#
# COMPACT_ATOMS: atom_id res chain seq x y z
N MET A 1 -4.79 -7.23 -8.28
CA MET A 1 -4.71 -8.16 -7.14
C MET A 1 -4.59 -7.41 -5.81
N ALA A 2 -3.55 -6.59 -5.59
CA ALA A 2 -3.34 -5.87 -4.33
C ALA A 2 -4.50 -4.94 -3.90
N GLY A 3 -5.05 -4.13 -4.81
CA GLY A 3 -6.18 -3.24 -4.49
C GLY A 3 -7.45 -3.98 -4.04
N ARG A 4 -7.73 -5.16 -4.61
CA ARG A 4 -8.88 -6.00 -4.19
C ARG A 4 -8.67 -6.59 -2.80
N ALA A 5 -7.45 -7.05 -2.50
CA ALA A 5 -7.10 -7.56 -1.18
C ALA A 5 -7.19 -6.45 -0.11
N LEU A 6 -6.70 -5.24 -0.41
CA LEU A 6 -6.79 -4.10 0.49
C LEU A 6 -8.23 -3.72 0.81
N ARG A 7 -9.11 -3.61 -0.20
CA ARG A 7 -10.53 -3.29 0.04
C ARG A 7 -11.21 -4.37 0.88
N LYS A 8 -10.87 -5.64 0.70
CA LYS A 8 -11.37 -6.73 1.54
C LYS A 8 -10.90 -6.57 3.00
N ILE A 9 -9.62 -6.28 3.22
CA ILE A 9 -9.09 -6.05 4.58
C ILE A 9 -9.75 -4.81 5.22
N GLN A 10 -10.00 -3.74 4.45
CA GLN A 10 -10.69 -2.54 4.97
C GLN A 10 -12.13 -2.84 5.41
N GLN A 11 -12.81 -3.78 4.77
CA GLN A 11 -14.14 -4.22 5.22
C GLN A 11 -14.09 -4.99 6.55
N GLU A 12 -12.96 -5.64 6.85
CA GLU A 12 -12.74 -6.39 8.09
C GLU A 12 -12.15 -5.50 9.21
N MET A 13 -11.46 -4.42 8.84
CA MET A 13 -10.73 -3.53 9.75
C MET A 13 -11.02 -2.06 9.37
N ASN A 14 -11.77 -1.35 10.21
CA ASN A 14 -12.12 0.06 10.00
C ASN A 14 -11.05 1.06 10.46
N ASP A 15 -9.83 0.59 10.75
CA ASP A 15 -8.79 1.38 11.41
C ASP A 15 -7.82 2.09 10.43
N PHE A 16 -8.08 2.01 9.13
CA PHE A 16 -7.24 2.68 8.13
C PHE A 16 -8.03 3.16 6.91
N GLN A 17 -7.47 4.16 6.23
CA GLN A 17 -7.99 4.66 4.97
C GLN A 17 -7.07 4.25 3.82
N ILE A 18 -7.68 3.74 2.74
CA ILE A 18 -6.96 3.44 1.51
C ILE A 18 -7.04 4.64 0.57
N ARG A 19 -5.89 5.19 0.20
CA ARG A 19 -5.78 6.18 -0.87
C ARG A 19 -5.10 5.56 -2.08
N GLU A 20 -5.84 5.44 -3.18
CA GLU A 20 -5.29 4.97 -4.45
C GLU A 20 -4.65 6.15 -5.19
N VAL A 21 -3.41 5.98 -5.64
CA VAL A 21 -2.67 6.99 -6.39
C VAL A 21 -2.26 6.39 -7.72
N ASP A 22 -2.76 6.96 -8.81
CA ASP A 22 -2.30 6.63 -10.14
C ASP A 22 -0.98 7.37 -10.42
N ILE A 23 0.11 6.61 -10.37
CA ILE A 23 1.46 7.13 -10.62
C ILE A 23 1.71 7.47 -12.10
N LEU A 24 0.91 6.93 -13.04
CA LEU A 24 1.00 7.30 -14.45
C LEU A 24 0.36 8.66 -14.67
N ALA A 25 -0.72 8.97 -13.95
CA ALA A 25 -1.33 10.30 -13.95
C ALA A 25 -0.50 11.34 -13.15
N HIS A 26 0.22 10.90 -12.12
CA HIS A 26 1.00 11.77 -11.23
C HIS A 26 2.44 11.27 -11.01
N PRO A 27 3.29 11.28 -12.06
CA PRO A 27 4.65 10.73 -11.98
C PRO A 27 5.55 11.46 -10.98
N LEU A 28 5.33 12.78 -10.80
CA LEU A 28 6.06 13.58 -9.81
C LEU A 28 5.82 13.10 -8.37
N THR A 29 4.64 12.56 -8.08
CA THR A 29 4.33 11.99 -6.75
C THR A 29 5.19 10.76 -6.50
N ALA A 30 5.32 9.86 -7.47
CA ALA A 30 6.15 8.68 -7.34
C ALA A 30 7.63 9.06 -7.09
N VAL A 31 8.15 10.07 -7.80
CA VAL A 31 9.53 10.54 -7.60
C VAL A 31 9.73 11.20 -6.24
N LYS A 32 8.83 12.10 -5.82
CA LYS A 32 8.90 12.76 -4.49
C LYS A 32 8.85 11.73 -3.36
N GLU A 33 8.01 10.72 -3.53
CA GLU A 33 7.87 9.61 -2.60
C GLU A 33 8.94 8.54 -2.80
N GLY A 34 9.95 8.72 -3.67
CA GLY A 34 11.02 7.74 -3.90
C GLY A 34 10.51 6.34 -4.31
N ILE A 35 9.36 6.27 -4.97
CA ILE A 35 8.76 5.03 -5.48
C ILE A 35 9.36 4.74 -6.85
N THR A 36 10.18 3.70 -6.91
CA THR A 36 10.86 3.25 -8.16
C THR A 36 10.22 1.99 -8.76
N MET A 37 9.30 1.34 -8.03
CA MET A 37 8.66 0.09 -8.42
C MET A 37 7.17 0.13 -8.09
N ILE A 38 6.34 -0.48 -8.94
CA ILE A 38 4.91 -0.68 -8.68
C ILE A 38 4.53 -2.16 -8.82
N PRO A 39 3.52 -2.64 -8.07
CA PRO A 39 2.74 -1.91 -7.06
C PRO A 39 3.53 -1.69 -5.75
N THR A 40 3.27 -0.56 -5.08
CA THR A 40 3.86 -0.18 -3.79
C THR A 40 2.76 0.29 -2.84
N LEU A 41 2.82 -0.14 -1.58
CA LEU A 41 2.01 0.34 -0.47
C LEU A 41 2.86 1.17 0.48
N GLN A 42 2.26 2.20 1.07
CA GLN A 42 2.88 3.07 2.07
C GLN A 42 2.00 3.14 3.31
N LEU A 43 2.65 3.12 4.49
CA LEU A 43 2.02 3.29 5.80
C LEU A 43 3.05 3.91 6.75
N ASP A 44 2.75 5.06 7.34
CA ASP A 44 3.60 5.77 8.32
C ASP A 44 5.10 5.82 7.97
N GLY A 45 5.39 6.16 6.70
CA GLY A 45 6.77 6.23 6.19
C GLY A 45 7.42 4.89 5.85
N LYS A 46 6.81 3.75 6.21
CA LYS A 46 7.22 2.41 5.79
C LYS A 46 6.64 2.09 4.40
N ARG A 47 7.31 1.17 3.69
CA ARG A 47 6.95 0.78 2.31
C ARG A 47 6.92 -0.73 2.15
N LEU A 48 5.95 -1.19 1.36
CA LEU A 48 5.87 -2.55 0.87
C LEU A 48 5.76 -2.50 -0.66
N SER A 49 6.87 -2.81 -1.34
CA SER A 49 6.97 -2.79 -2.80
C SER A 49 7.15 -4.21 -3.34
N GLY A 50 6.44 -4.56 -4.40
CA GLY A 50 6.68 -5.84 -5.07
C GLY A 50 5.59 -6.25 -6.05
N ILE A 51 5.99 -6.99 -7.09
CA ILE A 51 5.10 -7.46 -8.18
C ILE A 51 3.95 -8.32 -7.64
N PHE A 52 4.19 -9.08 -6.57
CA PHE A 52 3.19 -9.94 -5.92
C PHE A 52 3.13 -9.68 -4.41
N VAL A 53 2.33 -8.69 -4.02
CA VAL A 53 1.97 -8.50 -2.62
C VAL A 53 0.80 -9.44 -2.27
N LYS A 54 1.07 -10.48 -1.47
CA LYS A 54 0.03 -11.42 -1.00
C LYS A 54 -0.77 -10.80 0.15
N GLU A 55 -2.02 -11.23 0.34
CA GLU A 55 -2.91 -10.75 1.42
C GLU A 55 -2.23 -10.82 2.81
N GLN A 56 -1.52 -11.91 3.10
CA GLN A 56 -0.78 -12.08 4.36
C GLN A 56 0.31 -11.01 4.56
N GLN A 57 1.02 -10.63 3.50
CA GLN A 57 2.05 -9.59 3.59
C GLN A 57 1.44 -8.21 3.83
N ILE A 58 0.26 -7.95 3.26
CA ILE A 58 -0.49 -6.72 3.50
C ILE A 58 -0.93 -6.66 4.97
N ARG A 59 -1.49 -7.74 5.50
CA ARG A 59 -1.90 -7.80 6.92
C ARG A 59 -0.71 -7.58 7.86
N ASN A 60 0.40 -8.29 7.63
CA ASN A 60 1.61 -8.10 8.43
C ASN A 60 2.13 -6.67 8.35
N PHE A 61 2.10 -6.06 7.16
CA PHE A 61 2.52 -4.68 6.95
C PHE A 61 1.64 -3.68 7.70
N LEU A 62 0.32 -3.88 7.71
CA LEU A 62 -0.61 -3.06 8.48
C LEU A 62 -0.36 -3.14 9.99
N HIS A 63 -0.02 -4.32 10.52
CA HIS A 63 0.32 -4.49 11.94
C HIS A 63 1.73 -4.02 12.32
N THR A 64 2.60 -3.71 11.35
CA THR A 64 3.95 -3.20 11.65
C THR A 64 3.92 -1.73 12.08
N GLY A 65 2.77 -1.06 12.03
CA GLY A 65 2.56 0.32 12.49
C GLY A 65 2.44 0.50 14.00
N ASP A 66 2.17 -0.56 14.77
CA ASP A 66 1.94 -0.52 16.22
C ASP A 66 3.24 -0.67 17.05
N GLY A 67 4.24 0.18 16.81
CA GLY A 67 5.50 0.22 17.55
C GLY A 67 5.82 1.58 18.13
#